data_AF-A0A448I7Q6-F1
#
_entry.id   AF-A0A448I7Q6-F1
#
_cell.length_a   1.000
_cell.length_b   1.000
_cell.length_c   1.000
_cell.angle_alpha   90.00
_cell.angle_beta   90.00
_cell.angle_gamma   90.00
#
_symmetry.space_group_name_H-M   'P 1'
#
loop_
_entity.id
_entity.type
_entity.pdbx_description
1 polymer ?
#
loop_
_entity_poly.entity_id
_entity_poly.type
_entity_poly.pdbx_seq_one_letter_code
_entity_poly.pdbx_strand_id
1 'polypeptide(L)'
;MTPYQERLLELAIESESAAISLWWRIDEIGDDVFSAHLAAVVAMHNAQAASLAATAFAAQATVAVGSAIPVAVTDLRDRDINRLAKAATTVIEVARESPVPENIIGRLARAEPLKIASDTYQEQVASSELVEGWTRGMDADPCQLCQWWSREGRVWPKAHPFQRHTGCACVPIPVWRKEIQSTMYTRQRRTA
;
A
#
# COMPACT_ATOMS: atom_id res chain seq x y z
N MET A 1 -16.42 1.17 3.35
CA MET A 1 -15.29 1.25 2.41
C MET A 1 -15.35 2.60 1.72
N THR A 2 -14.20 3.23 1.42
CA THR A 2 -14.14 4.53 0.73
C THR A 2 -13.95 4.36 -0.78
N PRO A 3 -14.32 5.36 -1.63
CA PRO A 3 -14.04 5.31 -3.07
C PRO A 3 -12.56 5.10 -3.40
N TYR A 4 -11.67 5.61 -2.54
CA TYR A 4 -10.23 5.37 -2.63
C TYR A 4 -9.88 3.88 -2.47
N GLN A 5 -10.43 3.21 -1.45
CA GLN A 5 -10.16 1.79 -1.20
C GLN A 5 -10.74 0.90 -2.30
N GLU A 6 -11.90 1.24 -2.84
CA GLU A 6 -12.49 0.57 -4.00
C GLU A 6 -11.55 0.63 -5.21
N ARG A 7 -11.13 1.85 -5.60
CA ARG A 7 -10.21 2.01 -6.73
C ARG A 7 -8.85 1.36 -6.51
N LEU A 8 -8.36 1.36 -5.26
CA LEU A 8 -7.11 0.70 -4.90
C LEU A 8 -7.21 -0.83 -5.05
N LEU A 9 -8.34 -1.43 -4.65
CA LEU A 9 -8.58 -2.86 -4.82
C LEU A 9 -8.69 -3.23 -6.30
N GLU A 10 -9.34 -2.40 -7.12
CA GLU A 10 -9.38 -2.58 -8.58
C GLU A 10 -7.98 -2.56 -9.19
N LEU A 11 -7.14 -1.57 -8.85
CA LEU A 11 -5.74 -1.51 -9.30
C LEU A 11 -4.94 -2.76 -8.90
N ALA A 12 -5.19 -3.30 -7.70
CA ALA A 12 -4.53 -4.53 -7.25
C ALA A 12 -4.99 -5.76 -8.05
N ILE A 13 -6.29 -5.83 -8.39
CA ILE A 13 -6.85 -6.89 -9.25
C ILE A 13 -6.32 -6.78 -10.69
N GLU A 14 -6.21 -5.56 -11.22
CA GLU A 14 -5.64 -5.30 -12.55
C GLU A 14 -4.17 -5.78 -12.62
N SER A 15 -3.36 -5.43 -11.62
CA SER A 15 -1.96 -5.87 -11.48
C SER A 15 -1.83 -7.39 -11.39
N GLU A 16 -2.65 -8.02 -10.54
CA GLU A 16 -2.74 -9.48 -10.38
C GLU A 16 -3.09 -10.19 -11.69
N SER A 17 -4.14 -9.71 -12.38
CA SER A 17 -4.61 -10.29 -13.64
C SER A 17 -3.57 -10.20 -14.75
N ALA A 18 -2.86 -9.07 -14.83
CA ALA A 18 -1.78 -8.87 -15.79
C ALA A 18 -0.60 -9.83 -15.53
N ALA A 19 -0.24 -10.03 -14.26
CA ALA A 19 0.83 -10.94 -13.86
C ALA A 19 0.48 -12.42 -14.16
N ILE A 20 -0.76 -12.84 -13.88
CA ILE A 20 -1.23 -14.19 -14.20
C ILE A 20 -1.26 -14.42 -15.72
N SER A 21 -1.72 -13.42 -16.48
CA SER A 21 -1.72 -13.49 -17.95
C SER A 21 -0.30 -13.63 -18.52
N LEU A 22 0.68 -12.97 -17.90
CA LEU A 22 2.09 -13.11 -18.26
C LEU A 22 2.63 -14.52 -17.90
N TRP A 23 2.19 -15.08 -16.78
CA TRP A 23 2.61 -16.41 -16.31
C TRP A 23 2.24 -17.51 -17.30
N TRP A 24 1.04 -17.45 -17.88
CA TRP A 24 0.61 -18.42 -18.89
C TRP A 24 1.45 -18.42 -20.17
N ARG A 25 2.33 -17.42 -20.34
CA ARG A 25 3.23 -17.30 -21.49
C ARG A 25 4.69 -17.56 -21.12
N ILE A 26 4.98 -17.96 -19.88
CA ILE A 26 6.36 -18.08 -19.39
C ILE A 26 7.21 -19.03 -20.24
N ASP A 27 6.64 -20.15 -20.71
CA ASP A 27 7.35 -21.11 -21.55
C ASP A 27 7.65 -20.57 -22.97
N GLU A 28 6.91 -19.56 -23.44
CA GLU A 28 7.15 -18.88 -24.72
C GLU A 28 8.24 -17.81 -24.61
N ILE A 29 8.27 -17.08 -23.48
CA ILE A 29 9.11 -15.87 -23.32
C ILE A 29 10.39 -16.13 -22.51
N GLY A 30 10.43 -17.20 -21.71
CA GLY A 30 11.53 -17.52 -20.80
C GLY A 30 11.56 -16.69 -19.51
N ASP A 31 12.24 -17.22 -18.49
CA ASP A 31 12.23 -16.71 -17.12
C ASP A 31 12.79 -15.28 -16.98
N ASP A 32 13.84 -14.94 -17.75
CA ASP A 32 14.46 -13.61 -17.70
C ASP A 32 13.51 -12.53 -18.23
N VAL A 33 12.87 -12.80 -19.38
CA VAL A 33 11.91 -11.88 -20.01
C VAL A 33 10.67 -11.76 -19.13
N PHE A 34 10.17 -12.88 -18.62
CA PHE A 34 9.06 -12.90 -17.66
C PHE A 34 9.39 -12.04 -16.42
N SER A 35 10.56 -12.24 -15.79
CA SER A 35 10.96 -11.51 -14.59
C SER A 35 10.99 -10.01 -14.82
N ALA A 36 11.59 -9.57 -15.93
CA ALA A 36 11.65 -8.16 -16.30
C ALA A 36 10.26 -7.57 -16.58
N HIS A 37 9.39 -8.31 -17.28
CA HIS A 37 8.03 -7.86 -17.60
C HIS A 37 7.15 -7.80 -16.34
N LEU A 38 7.22 -8.79 -15.47
CA LEU A 38 6.49 -8.80 -14.20
C LEU A 38 6.92 -7.61 -13.33
N ALA A 39 8.23 -7.37 -13.23
CA ALA A 39 8.75 -6.22 -12.48
C ALA A 39 8.23 -4.88 -13.05
N ALA A 40 8.21 -4.72 -14.38
CA ALA A 40 7.70 -3.52 -15.02
C ALA A 40 6.18 -3.32 -14.80
N VAL A 41 5.39 -4.40 -14.92
CA VAL A 41 3.94 -4.38 -14.66
C VAL A 41 3.67 -3.97 -13.22
N VAL A 42 4.35 -4.57 -12.24
CA VAL A 42 4.15 -4.24 -10.83
C VAL A 42 4.63 -2.82 -10.52
N ALA A 43 5.76 -2.39 -11.08
CA ALA A 43 6.26 -1.02 -10.90
C ALA A 43 5.28 0.03 -11.41
N MET A 44 4.64 -0.21 -12.56
CA MET A 44 3.62 0.67 -13.11
C MET A 44 2.41 0.79 -12.16
N HIS A 45 1.89 -0.33 -11.66
CA HIS A 45 0.75 -0.32 -10.73
C HIS A 45 1.13 0.27 -9.37
N ASN A 46 2.36 0.08 -8.90
CA ASN A 46 2.89 0.74 -7.71
C ASN A 46 2.87 2.27 -7.86
N ALA A 47 3.31 2.79 -9.01
CA ALA A 47 3.27 4.23 -9.29
C ALA A 47 1.83 4.77 -9.31
N GLN A 48 0.89 4.04 -9.93
CA GLN A 48 -0.53 4.41 -9.93
C GLN A 48 -1.12 4.39 -8.51
N ALA A 49 -0.81 3.36 -7.73
CA ALA A 49 -1.29 3.20 -6.36
C ALA A 49 -0.75 4.30 -5.42
N ALA A 50 0.52 4.70 -5.56
CA ALA A 50 1.08 5.83 -4.84
C ALA A 50 0.42 7.15 -5.23
N SER A 51 0.22 7.41 -6.52
CA SER A 51 -0.48 8.62 -6.99
C SER A 51 -1.92 8.67 -6.48
N LEU A 52 -2.62 7.54 -6.48
CA LEU A 52 -3.97 7.42 -5.95
C LEU A 52 -4.01 7.71 -4.44
N ALA A 53 -3.10 7.13 -3.66
CA ALA A 53 -2.97 7.40 -2.23
C ALA A 53 -2.70 8.89 -1.95
N ALA A 54 -1.77 9.48 -2.68
CA ALA A 54 -1.42 10.89 -2.56
C ALA A 54 -2.59 11.82 -2.88
N THR A 55 -3.35 11.48 -3.90
CA THR A 55 -4.55 12.23 -4.31
C THR A 55 -5.65 12.10 -3.26
N ALA A 56 -5.87 10.89 -2.74
CA ALA A 56 -6.87 10.63 -1.72
C ALA A 56 -6.58 11.39 -0.41
N PHE A 57 -5.32 11.45 0.02
CA PHE A 57 -4.92 12.26 1.16
C PHE A 57 -5.16 13.75 0.92
N ALA A 58 -4.67 14.30 -0.20
CA ALA A 58 -4.82 15.71 -0.53
C ALA A 58 -6.30 16.14 -0.65
N ALA A 59 -7.15 15.27 -1.21
CA ALA A 59 -8.60 15.49 -1.27
C ALA A 59 -9.22 15.55 0.14
N GLN A 60 -8.88 14.61 1.02
CA GLN A 60 -9.39 14.62 2.40
C GLN A 60 -8.90 15.83 3.19
N ALA A 61 -7.61 16.19 3.04
CA ALA A 61 -7.04 17.37 3.67
C ALA A 61 -7.70 18.67 3.16
N THR A 62 -7.96 18.76 1.85
CA THR A 62 -8.64 19.91 1.25
C THR A 62 -10.04 20.11 1.84
N VAL A 63 -10.81 19.02 1.95
CA VAL A 63 -12.14 19.06 2.58
C VAL A 63 -12.06 19.44 4.06
N ALA A 64 -11.09 18.89 4.79
CA ALA A 64 -10.94 19.14 6.22
C ALA A 64 -10.51 20.58 6.55
N VAL A 65 -9.63 21.17 5.74
CA VAL A 65 -9.09 22.53 5.96
C VAL A 65 -9.95 23.60 5.29
N GLY A 66 -10.71 23.25 4.24
CA GLY A 66 -11.48 24.22 3.46
C GLY A 66 -10.64 25.03 2.46
N SER A 67 -9.42 24.56 2.14
CA SER A 67 -8.54 25.18 1.14
C SER A 67 -7.79 24.12 0.36
N ALA A 68 -7.41 24.42 -0.89
CA ALA A 68 -6.76 23.45 -1.77
C ALA A 68 -5.39 23.01 -1.22
N ILE A 69 -5.22 21.71 -1.00
CA ILE A 69 -3.95 21.08 -0.63
C ILE A 69 -3.33 20.44 -1.88
N PRO A 70 -2.07 20.76 -2.22
CA PRO A 70 -1.41 20.16 -3.39
C PRO A 70 -1.15 18.67 -3.17
N VAL A 71 -1.20 17.90 -4.27
CA VAL A 71 -0.83 16.48 -4.26
C VAL A 71 0.68 16.37 -4.18
N ALA A 72 1.20 15.80 -3.08
CA ALA A 72 2.61 15.47 -2.94
C ALA A 72 2.85 14.05 -3.49
N VAL A 73 3.39 13.95 -4.71
CA VAL A 73 3.68 12.67 -5.35
C VAL A 73 5.06 12.18 -4.92
N THR A 74 5.13 10.95 -4.42
CA THR A 74 6.40 10.27 -4.15
C THR A 74 7.00 9.76 -5.46
N ASP A 75 8.24 10.12 -5.76
CA ASP A 75 8.96 9.54 -6.89
C ASP A 75 9.39 8.09 -6.57
N LEU A 76 8.80 7.15 -7.29
CA LEU A 76 9.06 5.72 -7.19
C LEU A 76 9.89 5.17 -8.35
N ARG A 77 10.24 5.99 -9.35
CA ARG A 77 10.80 5.53 -10.64
C ARG A 77 12.08 4.71 -10.49
N ASP A 78 12.91 5.04 -9.51
CA ASP A 78 14.18 4.36 -9.27
C ASP A 78 14.15 3.38 -8.10
N ARG A 79 13.13 3.43 -7.24
CA ARG A 79 13.23 2.78 -5.93
C ARG A 79 13.09 1.27 -5.97
N ASP A 80 12.59 0.67 -7.05
CA ASP A 80 12.09 -0.71 -6.90
C ASP A 80 12.20 -1.68 -8.09
N ILE A 81 12.58 -1.29 -9.30
CA ILE A 81 12.60 -2.24 -10.44
C ILE A 81 13.56 -3.41 -10.17
N ASN A 82 14.77 -3.15 -9.63
CA ASN A 82 15.72 -4.22 -9.31
C ASN A 82 15.23 -5.14 -8.18
N ARG A 83 14.55 -4.59 -7.16
CA ARG A 83 13.94 -5.38 -6.09
C ARG A 83 12.80 -6.24 -6.63
N LEU A 84 11.96 -5.66 -7.47
CA LEU A 84 10.83 -6.35 -8.10
C LEU A 84 11.30 -7.43 -9.06
N ALA A 85 12.36 -7.21 -9.82
CA ALA A 85 12.97 -8.24 -10.67
C ALA A 85 13.50 -9.40 -9.84
N LYS A 86 14.22 -9.12 -8.74
CA LYS A 86 14.67 -10.16 -7.81
C LYS A 86 13.50 -10.93 -7.18
N ALA A 87 12.45 -10.22 -6.77
CA ALA A 87 11.25 -10.85 -6.25
C ALA A 87 10.56 -11.71 -7.32
N ALA A 88 10.51 -11.24 -8.57
CA ALA A 88 9.98 -11.97 -9.71
C ALA A 88 10.71 -13.30 -9.93
N THR A 89 12.04 -13.30 -9.90
CA THR A 89 12.85 -14.52 -10.00
C THR A 89 12.51 -15.51 -8.87
N THR A 90 12.45 -15.05 -7.62
CA THR A 90 12.08 -15.92 -6.49
C THR A 90 10.67 -16.49 -6.61
N VAL A 91 9.69 -15.72 -7.09
CA VAL A 91 8.32 -16.25 -7.21
C VAL A 91 8.18 -17.25 -8.35
N ILE A 92 9.01 -17.18 -9.41
CA ILE A 92 9.02 -18.19 -10.48
C ILE A 92 9.44 -19.54 -9.91
N GLU A 93 10.53 -19.58 -9.15
CA GLU A 93 11.03 -20.81 -8.52
C GLU A 93 9.95 -21.45 -7.65
N VAL A 94 9.31 -20.66 -6.79
CA VAL A 94 8.22 -21.13 -5.91
C VAL A 94 6.98 -21.53 -6.71
N ALA A 95 6.64 -20.81 -7.78
CA ALA A 95 5.48 -21.12 -8.60
C ALA A 95 5.65 -22.45 -9.35
N ARG A 96 6.83 -22.72 -9.93
CA ARG A 96 7.12 -23.98 -10.66
C ARG A 96 6.95 -25.23 -9.78
N GLU A 97 7.20 -25.11 -8.48
CA GLU A 97 7.06 -26.21 -7.50
C GLU A 97 5.66 -26.31 -6.88
N SER A 98 4.79 -25.32 -7.14
CA SER A 98 3.47 -25.21 -6.53
C SER A 98 2.39 -25.88 -7.37
N PRO A 99 1.38 -26.54 -6.76
CA PRO A 99 0.18 -26.97 -7.48
C PRO A 99 -0.74 -25.81 -7.89
N VAL A 100 -0.46 -24.59 -7.44
CA VAL A 100 -1.23 -23.36 -7.72
C VAL A 100 -0.30 -22.20 -8.10
N PRO A 101 0.45 -22.31 -9.20
CA PRO A 101 1.46 -21.32 -9.58
C PRO A 101 0.87 -19.91 -9.77
N GLU A 102 -0.32 -19.80 -10.35
CA GLU A 102 -1.00 -18.53 -10.61
C GLU A 102 -1.27 -17.76 -9.31
N ASN A 103 -1.62 -18.47 -8.23
CA ASN A 103 -1.86 -17.84 -6.92
C ASN A 103 -0.57 -17.26 -6.33
N ILE A 104 0.59 -17.89 -6.58
CA ILE A 104 1.89 -17.39 -6.09
C ILE A 104 2.27 -16.10 -6.84
N ILE A 105 2.17 -16.12 -8.17
CA ILE A 105 2.46 -14.96 -9.03
C ILE A 105 1.48 -13.81 -8.73
N GLY A 106 0.17 -14.13 -8.72
CA GLY A 106 -0.89 -13.17 -8.45
C GLY A 106 -0.75 -12.50 -7.09
N ARG A 107 -0.36 -13.25 -6.05
CA ARG A 107 -0.16 -12.71 -4.70
C ARG A 107 0.93 -11.63 -4.64
N LEU A 108 2.06 -11.81 -5.33
CA LEU A 108 3.09 -10.76 -5.41
C LEU A 108 2.52 -9.51 -6.07
N ALA A 109 1.94 -9.67 -7.26
CA ALA A 109 1.46 -8.57 -8.06
C ALA A 109 0.28 -7.82 -7.43
N ARG A 110 -0.55 -8.51 -6.64
CA ARG A 110 -1.64 -7.92 -5.85
C ARG A 110 -1.12 -7.15 -4.63
N ALA A 111 -0.18 -7.74 -3.90
CA ALA A 111 0.26 -7.21 -2.61
C ALA A 111 1.11 -5.94 -2.74
N GLU A 112 1.91 -5.83 -3.80
CA GLU A 112 2.84 -4.71 -4.01
C GLU A 112 2.12 -3.35 -4.15
N PRO A 113 1.10 -3.18 -5.02
CA PRO A 113 0.37 -1.90 -5.10
C PRO A 113 -0.32 -1.51 -3.79
N LEU A 114 -0.92 -2.49 -3.09
CA LEU A 114 -1.57 -2.27 -1.80
C LEU A 114 -0.56 -1.80 -0.73
N LYS A 115 0.62 -2.43 -0.72
CA LYS A 115 1.72 -2.03 0.16
C LYS A 115 2.13 -0.59 -0.14
N ILE A 116 2.41 -0.27 -1.39
CA ILE A 116 2.90 1.05 -1.81
C ILE A 116 1.89 2.16 -1.52
N ALA A 117 0.60 1.94 -1.80
CA ALA A 117 -0.44 2.89 -1.46
C ALA A 117 -0.51 3.14 0.06
N SER A 118 -0.43 2.08 0.87
CA SER A 118 -0.46 2.19 2.32
C SER A 118 0.78 2.91 2.88
N ASP A 119 1.98 2.63 2.35
CA ASP A 119 3.22 3.34 2.72
C ASP A 119 3.12 4.83 2.37
N THR A 120 2.73 5.15 1.13
CA THR A 120 2.60 6.53 0.65
C THR A 120 1.62 7.32 1.51
N TYR A 121 0.46 6.72 1.81
CA TYR A 121 -0.55 7.38 2.63
C TYR A 121 -0.04 7.60 4.07
N GLN A 122 0.62 6.60 4.66
CA GLN A 122 1.19 6.71 6.00
C GLN A 122 2.29 7.76 6.08
N GLU A 123 3.14 7.87 5.06
CA GLU A 123 4.17 8.91 4.97
C GLU A 123 3.55 10.30 4.98
N GLN A 124 2.50 10.53 4.20
CA GLN A 124 1.79 11.82 4.16
C GLN A 124 1.09 12.15 5.49
N VAL A 125 0.47 11.16 6.12
CA VAL A 125 -0.09 11.30 7.48
C VAL A 125 0.99 11.70 8.47
N ALA A 126 2.15 11.04 8.44
CA ALA A 126 3.23 11.29 9.38
C ALA A 126 3.90 12.65 9.17
N SER A 127 4.10 13.06 7.91
CA SER A 127 4.81 14.29 7.55
C SER A 127 3.92 15.54 7.58
N SER A 128 2.59 15.39 7.54
CA SER A 128 1.67 16.53 7.51
C SER A 128 1.62 17.27 8.85
N GLU A 129 1.65 18.59 8.79
CA GLU A 129 1.40 19.48 9.94
C GLU A 129 -0.09 19.58 10.28
N LEU A 130 -0.97 19.21 9.34
CA LEU A 130 -2.43 19.26 9.50
C LEU A 130 -2.99 18.06 10.25
N VAL A 131 -2.22 16.96 10.26
CA VAL A 131 -2.63 15.70 10.86
C VAL A 131 -2.04 15.58 12.25
N GLU A 132 -2.88 15.24 13.23
CA GLU A 132 -2.45 14.98 14.61
C GLU A 132 -2.25 13.47 14.81
N GLY A 133 -3.05 12.66 14.13
CA GLY A 133 -2.97 11.20 14.18
C GLY A 133 -3.86 10.50 13.17
N TRP A 134 -4.15 9.23 13.40
CA TRP A 134 -4.96 8.43 12.49
C TRP A 134 -5.77 7.36 13.21
N THR A 135 -6.93 7.00 12.66
CA THR A 135 -7.67 5.78 13.01
C THR A 135 -7.54 4.77 11.88
N ARG A 136 -7.78 3.48 12.15
CA ARG A 136 -7.75 2.46 11.09
C ARG A 136 -9.04 2.52 10.28
N GLY A 137 -8.94 2.87 9.00
CA GLY A 137 -9.99 2.69 8.01
C GLY A 137 -9.95 1.25 7.49
N MET A 138 -10.97 0.47 7.83
CA MET A 138 -11.12 -0.90 7.34
C MET A 138 -11.69 -0.90 5.91
N ASP A 139 -11.30 -1.90 5.12
CA ASP A 139 -11.96 -2.20 3.84
C ASP A 139 -13.32 -2.89 4.10
N ALA A 140 -14.01 -3.36 3.04
CA ALA A 140 -15.33 -3.98 3.20
C ALA A 140 -15.29 -5.35 3.89
N ASP A 141 -14.15 -6.05 3.81
CA ASP A 141 -13.95 -7.38 4.40
C ASP A 141 -12.60 -7.43 5.15
N PRO A 142 -12.49 -6.76 6.31
CA PRO A 142 -11.22 -6.65 7.02
C PRO A 142 -10.84 -7.98 7.65
N CYS A 143 -9.60 -8.42 7.45
CA CYS A 143 -9.09 -9.63 8.09
C CYS A 143 -9.03 -9.50 9.62
N GLN A 144 -8.98 -10.63 10.33
CA GLN A 144 -8.95 -10.68 11.80
C GLN A 144 -7.81 -9.84 12.40
N LEU A 145 -6.63 -9.80 11.76
CA LEU A 145 -5.52 -8.96 12.21
C LEU A 145 -5.83 -7.46 12.07
N CYS A 146 -6.42 -7.05 10.95
CA CYS A 146 -6.84 -5.66 10.74
C CYS A 146 -7.93 -5.23 11.73
N GLN A 147 -8.89 -6.12 12.02
CA GLN A 147 -9.89 -5.89 13.05
C GLN A 147 -9.24 -5.73 14.43
N TRP A 148 -8.32 -6.62 14.80
CA TRP A 148 -7.60 -6.56 16.07
C TRP A 148 -6.74 -5.29 16.20
N TRP A 149 -6.03 -4.89 15.15
CA TRP A 149 -5.25 -3.66 15.11
C TRP A 149 -6.08 -2.39 15.11
N SER A 150 -7.37 -2.46 14.76
CA SER A 150 -8.27 -1.29 14.83
C SER A 150 -8.42 -0.78 16.27
N ARG A 151 -8.29 -1.68 17.26
CA ARG A 151 -8.48 -1.38 18.69
C ARG A 151 -9.76 -0.56 18.93
N GLU A 152 -10.86 -0.99 18.30
CA GLU A 152 -12.18 -0.38 18.46
C GLU A 152 -12.20 1.12 18.09
N GLY A 153 -11.47 1.50 17.03
CA GLY A 153 -11.44 2.88 16.54
C GLY A 153 -10.45 3.78 17.28
N ARG A 154 -9.49 3.21 18.02
CA ARG A 154 -8.41 3.95 18.67
C ARG A 154 -7.73 4.92 17.71
N VAL A 155 -7.53 6.16 18.17
CA VAL A 155 -6.67 7.14 17.52
C VAL A 155 -5.22 6.85 17.88
N TRP A 156 -4.40 6.68 16.85
CA TRP A 156 -2.95 6.53 16.94
C TRP A 156 -2.29 7.87 16.64
N PRO A 157 -1.20 8.23 17.34
CA PRO A 157 -0.38 9.38 16.99
C PRO A 157 0.13 9.30 15.54
N LYS A 158 0.29 10.43 14.84
CA LYS A 158 0.65 10.44 13.41
C LYS A 158 1.95 9.71 13.07
N ALA A 159 2.92 9.76 13.98
CA ALA A 159 4.21 9.10 13.84
C ALA A 159 4.18 7.60 14.20
N HIS A 160 3.08 7.09 14.76
CA HIS A 160 2.95 5.66 15.04
C HIS A 160 2.84 4.89 13.71
N PRO A 161 3.68 3.87 13.46
CA PRO A 161 3.61 3.09 12.23
C PRO A 161 2.24 2.44 12.04
N PHE A 162 1.71 2.47 10.83
CA PHE A 162 0.52 1.73 10.47
C PHE A 162 0.86 0.24 10.28
N GLN A 163 0.28 -0.63 11.12
CA GLN A 163 0.46 -2.07 10.97
C GLN A 163 -0.29 -2.55 9.72
N ARG A 164 0.35 -3.38 8.90
CA ARG A 164 -0.22 -3.86 7.64
C ARG A 164 -0.25 -5.37 7.61
N HIS A 165 -1.34 -5.89 7.07
CA HIS A 165 -1.42 -7.28 6.66
C HIS A 165 -1.28 -7.30 5.14
N THR A 166 -0.42 -8.18 4.64
CA THR A 166 -0.17 -8.32 3.21
C THR A 166 -1.47 -8.66 2.47
N GLY A 167 -1.82 -7.87 1.46
CA GLY A 167 -3.02 -8.10 0.65
C GLY A 167 -4.30 -7.38 1.12
N CYS A 168 -4.28 -6.64 2.22
CA CYS A 168 -5.43 -5.84 2.67
C CYS A 168 -5.37 -4.39 2.16
N ALA A 169 -6.54 -3.77 1.95
CA ALA A 169 -6.68 -2.37 1.53
C ALA A 169 -7.06 -1.43 2.71
N CYS A 170 -6.82 -1.87 3.94
CA CYS A 170 -6.96 -1.04 5.12
C CYS A 170 -5.95 0.12 5.10
N VAL A 171 -6.38 1.32 5.49
CA VAL A 171 -5.58 2.55 5.40
C VAL A 171 -5.66 3.38 6.69
N PRO A 172 -4.66 4.24 6.99
CA PRO A 172 -4.80 5.22 8.06
C PRO A 172 -5.77 6.33 7.63
N ILE A 173 -6.84 6.54 8.38
CA ILE A 173 -7.76 7.68 8.20
C ILE A 173 -7.24 8.82 9.06
N PRO A 174 -6.85 9.97 8.47
CA PRO A 174 -6.28 11.06 9.24
C PRO A 174 -7.28 11.65 10.24
N VAL A 175 -6.76 12.00 11.42
CA VAL A 175 -7.45 12.78 12.44
C VAL A 175 -6.84 14.18 12.47
N TRP A 176 -7.69 15.17 12.24
CA TRP A 176 -7.32 16.58 12.08
C TRP A 176 -7.45 17.41 13.38
N ARG A 177 -7.98 16.84 14.47
CA ARG A 177 -8.23 17.53 15.75
C ARG A 177 -7.16 17.21 16.81
N LYS A 178 -6.95 18.18 17.71
CA LYS A 178 -5.94 18.12 18.79
C LYS A 178 -6.32 17.20 19.96
N GLU A 179 -5.28 16.79 20.70
CA GLU A 179 -5.28 15.94 21.91
C GLU A 179 -5.31 14.42 21.66
N ILE A 180 -4.19 13.87 21.19
CA ILE A 180 -4.01 12.42 20.98
C ILE A 180 -3.08 11.84 22.06
N GLN A 181 -3.52 10.74 22.67
CA GLN A 181 -2.72 10.04 23.69
C GLN A 181 -1.42 9.50 23.09
N SER A 182 -0.29 9.83 23.74
CA SER A 182 1.03 9.30 23.35
C SER A 182 1.12 7.78 23.52
N THR A 183 1.86 7.12 22.63
CA THR A 183 2.19 5.69 22.69
C THR A 183 3.69 5.50 22.98
N MET A 184 4.17 4.26 23.21
CA MET A 184 5.60 4.00 23.37
C MET A 184 6.44 4.44 22.16
N TYR A 185 5.90 4.35 20.94
CA TYR A 185 6.56 4.80 19.71
C TYR A 185 6.62 6.33 19.57
N THR A 186 5.78 7.06 20.33
CA THR A 186 5.68 8.53 20.25
C THR A 186 5.95 9.22 21.57
N ARG A 187 6.37 8.47 22.61
CA ARG A 187 6.97 9.05 23.80
C ARG A 187 8.27 9.70 23.33
N GLN A 188 8.28 11.03 23.24
CA GLN A 188 9.55 11.76 23.23
C GLN A 188 10.41 11.19 24.36
N ARG A 189 11.65 10.80 24.05
CA ARG A 189 12.70 10.80 25.06
C ARG A 189 12.77 12.26 25.52
N ARG A 190 12.00 12.62 26.54
CA ARG A 190 12.13 13.90 27.22
C ARG A 190 13.55 13.90 27.77
N THR A 191 14.46 14.54 27.03
CA THR A 191 15.71 15.01 27.61
C THR A 191 15.32 15.88 28.79
N ALA A 192 15.71 15.41 29.97
CA ALA A 192 15.66 16.18 31.21
C ALA A 192 16.54 17.44 31.10
#